data_AF-A0A925SJT0-F1
#
_entry.id   AF-A0A925SJT0-F1
#
_cell.length_a   1.000
_cell.length_b   1.000
_cell.length_c   1.000
_cell.angle_alpha   90.00
_cell.angle_beta   90.00
_cell.angle_gamma   90.00
#
_symmetry.space_group_name_H-M   'P 1'
#
loop_
_entity.id
_entity.type
_entity.pdbx_description
1 polymer ?
#
loop_
_entity_poly.entity_id
_entity_poly.type
_entity_poly.pdbx_seq_one_letter_code
_entity_poly.pdbx_strand_id
1 'polypeptide(L)'
;MNAGQIKAYRAEVAKWRAACVRLGRPSDDDARRALHQACNAPASSTAFTNAQLDRVLAKLRSFSQMDNLSAQLRPDEEASRRINAAQRRCYAAVATLTGCHSAEDSKQSLRRKNYLETMARRVCARGWDALDEAGVVKLAYVLESRARPGARPGNATPPQSAEELSPAAASEPGQIDHDAENPFG
;
A
#
# COMPACT_ATOMS: atom_id res chain seq x y z
N MET A 1 19.03 5.20 -14.73
CA MET A 1 18.40 3.86 -14.63
C MET A 1 19.45 2.76 -14.49
N ASN A 2 19.15 1.71 -13.73
CA ASN A 2 19.99 0.50 -13.65
C ASN A 2 19.69 -0.49 -14.79
N ALA A 3 20.53 -1.52 -14.97
CA ALA A 3 20.40 -2.49 -16.06
C ALA A 3 19.07 -3.28 -16.03
N GLY A 4 18.57 -3.61 -14.84
CA GLY A 4 17.29 -4.31 -14.67
C GLY A 4 16.10 -3.46 -15.13
N GLN A 5 16.10 -2.17 -14.76
CA GLN A 5 15.10 -1.19 -15.17
C GLN A 5 15.09 -0.97 -16.69
N ILE A 6 16.27 -0.92 -17.32
CA ILE A 6 16.38 -0.79 -18.79
C ILE A 6 15.80 -2.02 -19.49
N LYS A 7 16.08 -3.22 -18.96
CA LYS A 7 15.53 -4.48 -19.49
C LYS A 7 14.01 -4.53 -19.36
N ALA A 8 13.46 -4.14 -18.19
CA ALA A 8 12.02 -4.08 -17.96
C ALA A 8 11.32 -3.10 -18.89
N TYR A 9 11.87 -1.89 -19.06
CA TYR A 9 11.36 -0.90 -20.00
C TYR A 9 11.32 -1.42 -21.44
N ARG A 10 12.42 -2.02 -21.93
CA ARG A 10 12.47 -2.56 -23.30
C ARG A 10 11.45 -3.68 -23.52
N ALA A 11 11.24 -4.54 -22.52
CA ALA A 11 10.24 -5.61 -22.60
C ALA A 11 8.82 -5.04 -22.69
N GLU A 12 8.48 -4.01 -21.91
CA GLU A 12 7.16 -3.38 -21.97
C GLU A 12 6.94 -2.58 -23.25
N VAL A 13 7.98 -1.92 -23.79
CA VAL A 13 7.91 -1.28 -25.12
C VAL A 13 7.61 -2.30 -26.22
N ALA A 14 8.20 -3.49 -26.17
CA ALA A 14 7.92 -4.54 -27.15
C ALA A 14 6.44 -5.00 -27.10
N LYS A 15 5.89 -5.18 -25.89
CA LYS A 15 4.48 -5.52 -25.68
C LYS A 15 3.53 -4.41 -26.14
N TRP A 16 3.87 -3.15 -25.83
CA TRP A 16 3.13 -1.99 -26.28
C TRP A 16 3.09 -1.91 -27.81
N ARG A 17 4.23 -2.10 -28.50
CA ARG A 17 4.28 -2.11 -29.97
C ARG A 17 3.38 -3.20 -30.55
N ALA A 18 3.47 -4.43 -30.03
CA ALA A 18 2.62 -5.53 -30.46
C ALA A 18 1.12 -5.22 -30.26
N ALA A 19 0.76 -4.58 -29.15
CA ALA A 19 -0.61 -4.16 -28.87
C ALA A 19 -1.08 -3.04 -29.80
N CYS A 20 -0.24 -2.04 -30.09
CA CYS A 20 -0.56 -0.99 -31.06
C CYS A 20 -0.79 -1.57 -32.46
N VAL A 21 0.06 -2.50 -32.92
CA VAL A 21 -0.12 -3.20 -34.20
C VAL A 21 -1.47 -3.93 -34.23
N ARG A 22 -1.79 -4.69 -33.18
CA ARG A 22 -3.08 -5.40 -33.06
C ARG A 22 -4.29 -4.45 -33.11
N LEU A 23 -4.14 -3.25 -32.56
CA LEU A 23 -5.21 -2.23 -32.47
C LEU A 23 -5.20 -1.23 -33.65
N GLY A 24 -4.33 -1.42 -34.65
CA GLY A 24 -4.20 -0.49 -35.79
C GLY A 24 -3.71 0.92 -35.40
N ARG A 25 -2.96 1.04 -34.30
CA ARG A 25 -2.44 2.31 -33.77
C ARG A 25 -0.96 2.52 -34.13
N PRO A 26 -0.50 3.79 -34.21
CA PRO A 26 0.92 4.07 -34.44
C PRO A 26 1.79 3.53 -33.29
N SER A 27 2.91 2.91 -33.66
CA SER A 27 3.85 2.24 -32.74
C SER A 27 5.32 2.62 -32.97
N ASP A 28 5.51 3.67 -33.78
CA ASP A 28 6.80 4.22 -34.14
C ASP A 28 7.44 5.01 -33.00
N ASP A 29 8.64 5.51 -33.27
CA ASP A 29 9.42 6.21 -32.26
C ASP A 29 8.84 7.59 -31.90
N ASP A 30 8.07 8.19 -32.81
CA ASP A 30 7.35 9.44 -32.54
C ASP A 30 6.16 9.21 -31.60
N ALA A 31 5.38 8.14 -31.81
CA ALA A 31 4.33 7.74 -30.86
C ALA A 31 4.90 7.39 -29.47
N ARG A 32 6.08 6.75 -29.43
CA ARG A 32 6.79 6.47 -28.18
C ARG A 32 7.24 7.75 -27.48
N ARG A 33 7.77 8.74 -28.22
CA ARG A 33 8.15 10.05 -27.65
C ARG A 33 6.93 10.83 -27.15
N ALA A 34 5.82 10.80 -27.88
CA ALA A 34 4.57 11.42 -27.44
C ALA A 34 4.07 10.80 -26.11
N LEU A 35 4.21 9.47 -25.96
CA LEU A 35 3.91 8.79 -24.69
C LEU A 35 4.82 9.26 -23.55
N HIS A 36 6.12 9.43 -23.79
CA HIS A 36 7.04 9.95 -22.78
C HIS A 36 6.67 11.37 -22.35
N GLN A 37 6.37 12.25 -23.32
CA GLN A 37 5.96 13.62 -23.05
C GLN A 37 4.67 13.67 -22.22
N ALA A 38 3.67 12.85 -22.55
CA ALA A 38 2.43 12.73 -21.78
C ALA A 38 2.66 12.27 -20.32
N CYS A 39 3.78 11.60 -20.04
CA CYS A 39 4.18 11.17 -18.70
C CYS A 39 5.11 12.16 -17.96
N ASN A 40 5.38 13.34 -18.54
CA ASN A 40 6.39 14.29 -18.06
C ASN A 40 7.78 13.63 -17.91
N ALA A 41 8.13 12.75 -18.86
CA ALA A 41 9.40 12.03 -18.92
C ALA A 41 10.25 12.56 -20.09
N PRO A 42 11.60 12.53 -19.98
CA PRO A 42 12.48 12.99 -21.04
C PRO A 42 12.37 12.11 -22.30
N ALA A 43 12.81 12.63 -23.45
CA ALA A 43 12.75 11.90 -24.71
C ALA A 43 13.60 10.61 -24.68
N SER A 44 14.75 10.67 -23.99
CA SER A 44 15.60 9.51 -23.77
C SER A 44 15.22 8.76 -22.51
N SER A 45 15.03 7.44 -22.64
CA SER A 45 14.79 6.55 -21.50
C SER A 45 16.03 6.39 -20.60
N THR A 46 17.24 6.74 -21.04
CA THR A 46 18.45 6.58 -20.22
C THR A 46 18.48 7.49 -18.99
N ALA A 47 17.78 8.62 -19.06
CA ALA A 47 17.75 9.66 -18.04
C ALA A 47 16.51 9.62 -17.14
N PHE A 48 15.70 8.55 -17.18
CA PHE A 48 14.51 8.48 -16.33
C PHE A 48 14.90 8.41 -14.86
N THR A 49 14.21 9.23 -14.06
CA THR A 49 14.05 8.96 -12.63
C THR A 49 13.16 7.74 -12.42
N ASN A 50 13.22 7.10 -11.25
CA ASN A 50 12.36 5.96 -10.94
C ASN A 50 10.87 6.32 -11.10
N ALA A 51 10.47 7.50 -10.61
CA ALA A 51 9.09 7.97 -10.74
C ALA A 51 8.65 8.20 -12.20
N GLN A 52 9.55 8.66 -13.07
CA GLN A 52 9.26 8.81 -14.51
C GLN A 52 9.14 7.45 -15.20
N LEU A 53 10.05 6.53 -14.88
CA LEU A 53 10.01 5.15 -15.39
C LEU A 53 8.68 4.48 -15.04
N ASP A 54 8.22 4.61 -13.79
CA ASP A 54 6.98 3.98 -13.33
C ASP A 54 5.75 4.53 -14.07
N ARG A 55 5.68 5.85 -14.31
CA ARG A 55 4.60 6.47 -15.09
C ARG A 55 4.59 5.97 -16.53
N VAL A 56 5.76 5.90 -17.15
CA VAL A 56 5.89 5.43 -18.53
C VAL A 56 5.52 3.95 -18.62
N LEU A 57 5.95 3.11 -17.68
CA LEU A 57 5.56 1.70 -17.64
C LEU A 57 4.05 1.50 -17.45
N ALA A 58 3.45 2.24 -16.53
CA ALA A 58 2.00 2.23 -16.32
C ALA A 58 1.24 2.60 -17.60
N LYS A 59 1.69 3.66 -18.28
CA LYS A 59 1.08 4.11 -19.54
C LYS A 59 1.28 3.12 -20.68
N LEU A 60 2.43 2.45 -20.79
CA LEU A 60 2.63 1.39 -21.79
C LEU A 60 1.70 0.20 -21.54
N ARG A 61 1.56 -0.21 -20.27
CA ARG A 61 0.71 -1.33 -19.86
C ARG A 61 -0.78 -1.08 -20.08
N SER A 62 -1.25 0.17 -20.01
CA SER A 62 -2.65 0.49 -20.34
C SER A 62 -3.03 0.17 -21.79
N PHE A 63 -2.07 0.06 -22.71
CA PHE A 63 -2.34 -0.37 -24.07
C PHE A 63 -2.18 -1.88 -24.25
N SER A 64 -1.19 -2.49 -23.60
CA SER A 64 -0.88 -3.92 -23.81
C SER A 64 -1.64 -4.87 -22.90
N GLN A 65 -2.14 -4.40 -21.77
CA GLN A 65 -2.81 -5.19 -20.75
C GLN A 65 -4.10 -4.48 -20.31
N MET A 66 -4.97 -4.19 -21.28
CA MET A 66 -6.20 -3.41 -21.08
C MET A 66 -7.11 -3.95 -19.97
N ASP A 67 -7.09 -5.27 -19.74
CA ASP A 67 -7.93 -5.95 -18.75
C ASP A 67 -7.25 -6.11 -17.37
N ASN A 68 -5.99 -5.69 -17.23
CA ASN A 68 -5.21 -5.83 -16.00
C ASN A 68 -5.02 -4.48 -15.30
N LEU A 69 -6.05 -4.04 -14.58
CA LEU A 69 -6.10 -2.73 -13.90
C LEU A 69 -4.91 -2.52 -12.94
N SER A 70 -4.48 -3.58 -12.25
CA SER A 70 -3.35 -3.58 -11.32
C SER A 70 -1.99 -3.45 -12.01
N ALA A 71 -1.89 -3.79 -13.29
CA ALA A 71 -0.69 -3.51 -14.08
C ALA A 71 -0.66 -2.09 -14.67
N GLN A 72 -1.82 -1.42 -14.73
CA GLN A 72 -2.00 -0.05 -15.26
C GLN A 72 -1.91 1.02 -14.18
N LEU A 73 -2.28 0.69 -12.95
CA LEU A 73 -2.05 1.52 -11.78
C LEU A 73 -0.54 1.53 -11.47
N ARG A 74 -0.04 2.67 -10.97
CA ARG A 74 1.34 2.80 -10.49
C ARG A 74 1.67 1.64 -9.54
N PRO A 75 2.95 1.25 -9.35
CA PRO A 75 3.35 0.76 -8.05
C PRO A 75 3.00 1.89 -7.08
N ASP A 76 1.83 1.76 -6.48
CA ASP A 76 1.07 2.84 -5.91
C ASP A 76 1.86 3.32 -4.68
N GLU A 77 2.37 4.56 -4.70
CA GLU A 77 2.94 5.18 -3.51
C GLU A 77 1.93 5.12 -2.36
N GLU A 78 0.64 5.06 -2.68
CA GLU A 78 -0.43 4.88 -1.73
C GLU A 78 -0.53 3.45 -1.21
N ALA A 79 -0.41 2.42 -2.06
CA ALA A 79 -0.26 1.03 -1.59
C ALA A 79 0.99 0.86 -0.73
N SER A 80 2.11 1.46 -1.14
CA SER A 80 3.34 1.45 -0.34
C SER A 80 3.15 2.18 0.99
N ARG A 81 2.42 3.31 1.01
CA ARG A 81 2.03 4.01 2.24
C ARG A 81 1.10 3.17 3.12
N ARG A 82 0.11 2.48 2.54
CA ARG A 82 -0.84 1.60 3.24
C ARG A 82 -0.13 0.38 3.84
N ILE A 83 0.75 -0.27 3.08
CA ILE A 83 1.64 -1.34 3.55
C ILE A 83 2.50 -0.83 4.71
N ASN A 84 3.20 0.29 4.54
CA ASN A 84 4.03 0.86 5.61
C ASN A 84 3.22 1.25 6.86
N ALA A 85 2.00 1.74 6.70
CA ALA A 85 1.10 2.02 7.81
C ALA A 85 0.67 0.73 8.53
N ALA A 86 0.30 -0.31 7.78
CA ALA A 86 -0.06 -1.62 8.34
C ALA A 86 1.13 -2.31 9.02
N GLN A 87 2.35 -2.18 8.47
CA GLN A 87 3.57 -2.69 9.10
C GLN A 87 3.85 -1.99 10.43
N ARG A 88 3.70 -0.66 10.49
CA ARG A 88 3.84 0.09 11.76
C ARG A 88 2.85 -0.38 12.82
N ARG A 89 1.61 -0.68 12.43
CA ARG A 89 0.58 -1.26 13.31
C ARG A 89 0.99 -2.64 13.84
N CYS A 90 1.52 -3.52 12.99
CA CYS A 90 2.07 -4.81 13.43
C CYS A 90 3.16 -4.63 14.50
N TYR A 91 4.13 -3.74 14.26
CA TYR A 91 5.22 -3.50 15.22
C TYR A 91 4.72 -2.94 16.55
N ALA A 92 3.75 -2.01 16.52
CA ALA A 92 3.14 -1.47 17.74
C ALA A 92 2.40 -2.54 18.54
N ALA A 93 1.57 -3.35 17.88
CA ALA A 93 0.81 -4.41 18.54
C ALA A 93 1.72 -5.49 19.16
N VAL A 94 2.81 -5.86 18.47
CA VAL A 94 3.79 -6.80 19.02
C VAL A 94 4.57 -6.19 20.18
N ALA A 95 4.94 -4.90 20.12
CA ALA A 95 5.57 -4.21 21.23
C ALA A 95 4.73 -4.29 22.51
N THR A 96 3.41 -4.12 22.40
CA THR A 96 2.47 -4.32 23.51
C THR A 96 2.44 -5.77 23.99
N LEU A 97 2.31 -6.73 23.08
CA LEU A 97 2.21 -8.17 23.42
C LEU A 97 3.48 -8.73 24.06
N THR A 98 4.66 -8.29 23.64
CA THR A 98 5.95 -8.76 24.15
C THR A 98 6.51 -7.87 25.26
N GLY A 99 5.80 -6.81 25.66
CA GLY A 99 6.28 -5.81 26.62
C GLY A 99 7.53 -5.06 26.17
N CYS A 100 7.86 -5.08 24.87
CA CYS A 100 9.10 -4.53 24.33
C CYS A 100 8.85 -3.11 23.79
N HIS A 101 9.05 -2.10 24.63
CA HIS A 101 8.75 -0.70 24.30
C HIS A 101 9.93 0.07 23.67
N SER A 102 11.14 -0.50 23.64
CA SER A 102 12.34 0.12 23.03
C SER A 102 12.86 -0.71 21.85
N ALA A 103 13.28 -0.06 20.76
CA ALA A 103 13.75 -0.71 19.53
C ALA A 103 15.23 -1.18 19.57
N GLU A 104 16.02 -0.69 20.52
CA GLU A 104 17.49 -0.70 20.45
C GLU A 104 18.15 -1.99 20.96
N ASP A 105 17.48 -2.80 21.79
CA ASP A 105 18.07 -4.04 22.30
C ASP A 105 17.96 -5.18 21.27
N SER A 106 19.11 -5.67 20.82
CA SER A 106 19.23 -6.77 19.84
C SER A 106 18.43 -8.02 20.24
N LYS A 107 18.35 -8.34 21.54
CA LYS A 107 17.55 -9.48 22.02
C LYS A 107 16.04 -9.21 21.90
N GLN A 108 15.61 -7.97 22.12
CA GLN A 108 14.22 -7.56 22.00
C GLN A 108 13.77 -7.43 20.53
N SER A 109 14.67 -7.00 19.64
CA SER A 109 14.44 -7.00 18.19
C SER A 109 14.24 -8.42 17.65
N LEU A 110 15.09 -9.37 18.05
CA LEU A 110 14.98 -10.77 17.62
C LEU A 110 13.67 -11.42 18.09
N ARG A 111 13.24 -11.16 19.34
CA ARG A 111 11.96 -11.66 19.88
C ARG A 111 10.77 -11.14 19.06
N ARG A 112 10.74 -9.84 18.73
CA ARG A 112 9.69 -9.24 17.90
C ARG A 112 9.65 -9.84 16.51
N LYS A 113 10.82 -10.01 15.86
CA LYS A 113 10.93 -10.64 14.54
C LYS A 113 10.39 -12.07 14.55
N ASN A 114 10.82 -12.89 15.50
CA ASN A 114 10.38 -14.29 15.60
C ASN A 114 8.87 -14.41 15.87
N TYR A 115 8.31 -13.49 16.65
CA TYR A 115 6.87 -13.46 16.91
C TYR A 115 6.07 -13.10 15.66
N LEU A 116 6.47 -12.04 14.94
CA LEU A 116 5.85 -11.65 13.67
C LEU A 116 5.91 -12.78 12.65
N GLU A 117 7.07 -13.40 12.48
CA GLU A 117 7.27 -14.51 11.53
C GLU A 117 6.38 -15.71 11.87
N THR A 118 6.28 -16.07 13.16
CA THR A 118 5.40 -17.15 13.62
C THR A 118 3.94 -16.84 13.35
N MET A 119 3.51 -15.60 13.63
CA MET A 119 2.13 -15.18 13.42
C MET A 119 1.76 -15.05 11.95
N ALA A 120 2.66 -14.52 11.11
CA ALA A 120 2.48 -14.45 9.66
C ALA A 120 2.26 -15.84 9.06
N ARG A 121 3.08 -16.82 9.45
CA ARG A 121 2.93 -18.20 9.00
C ARG A 121 1.60 -18.82 9.42
N ARG A 122 1.11 -18.51 10.63
CA ARG A 122 -0.19 -19.01 11.12
C ARG A 122 -1.40 -18.39 10.42
N VAL A 123 -1.36 -17.09 10.10
CA VAL A 123 -2.53 -16.34 9.60
C VAL A 123 -2.59 -16.29 8.08
N CYS A 124 -1.42 -16.29 7.42
CA CYS A 124 -1.27 -16.03 5.99
C CYS A 124 -0.50 -17.15 5.25
N ALA A 125 -0.09 -18.22 5.95
CA ALA A 125 0.69 -19.33 5.38
C ALA A 125 1.99 -18.89 4.65
N ARG A 126 2.51 -17.72 4.99
CA ARG A 126 3.68 -17.07 4.38
C ARG A 126 4.55 -16.44 5.48
N GLY A 127 5.84 -16.25 5.20
CA GLY A 127 6.73 -15.48 6.08
C GLY A 127 6.40 -13.98 6.01
N TRP A 128 6.79 -13.22 7.05
CA TRP A 128 6.56 -11.78 7.15
C TRP A 128 7.11 -11.03 5.93
N ASP A 129 8.30 -11.40 5.48
CA ASP A 129 8.99 -10.79 4.35
C ASP A 129 8.32 -11.10 2.98
N ALA A 130 7.38 -12.05 2.96
CA ALA A 130 6.69 -12.52 1.75
C ALA A 130 5.20 -12.12 1.70
N LEU A 131 4.74 -11.25 2.60
CA LEU A 131 3.34 -10.79 2.62
C LEU A 131 3.12 -9.66 1.60
N ASP A 132 1.99 -9.74 0.91
CA ASP A 132 1.40 -8.64 0.15
C ASP A 132 0.57 -7.72 1.06
N GLU A 133 0.03 -6.63 0.52
CA GLU A 133 -0.75 -5.64 1.27
C GLU A 133 -1.89 -6.26 2.09
N ALA A 134 -2.69 -7.12 1.47
CA ALA A 134 -3.80 -7.81 2.14
C ALA A 134 -3.29 -8.71 3.29
N GLY A 135 -2.18 -9.42 3.07
CA GLY A 135 -1.54 -10.23 4.10
C GLY A 135 -1.05 -9.42 5.30
N VAL A 136 -0.44 -8.25 5.06
CA VAL A 136 0.05 -7.36 6.13
C VAL A 136 -1.13 -6.75 6.91
N VAL A 137 -2.18 -6.29 6.22
CA VAL A 137 -3.38 -5.72 6.85
C VAL A 137 -4.09 -6.75 7.73
N LYS A 138 -4.28 -7.98 7.22
CA LYS A 138 -4.88 -9.08 7.97
C LYS A 138 -4.06 -9.42 9.22
N LEU A 139 -2.73 -9.43 9.10
CA LEU A 139 -1.86 -9.70 10.24
C LEU A 139 -1.94 -8.58 11.29
N ALA A 140 -1.90 -7.32 10.88
CA ALA A 140 -2.02 -6.16 11.76
C ALA A 140 -3.32 -6.24 12.58
N TYR A 141 -4.44 -6.53 11.93
CA TYR A 141 -5.74 -6.68 12.56
C TYR A 141 -5.77 -7.76 13.65
N VAL A 142 -5.23 -8.96 13.37
CA VAL A 142 -5.19 -10.07 14.33
C VAL A 142 -4.29 -9.73 15.52
N LEU A 143 -3.15 -9.10 15.28
CA LEU A 143 -2.22 -8.71 16.35
C LEU A 143 -2.83 -7.65 17.26
N GLU A 144 -3.49 -6.63 16.71
CA GLU A 144 -4.15 -5.58 17.48
C GLU A 144 -5.31 -6.12 18.31
N SER A 145 -6.10 -7.03 17.74
CA SER A 145 -7.20 -7.68 18.45
C SER A 145 -6.71 -8.49 19.66
N ARG A 146 -5.52 -9.10 19.54
CA ARG A 146 -4.86 -9.80 20.66
C ARG A 146 -4.21 -8.85 21.67
N ALA A 147 -3.73 -7.70 21.22
CA ALA A 147 -3.09 -6.70 22.07
C ALA A 147 -4.10 -5.94 22.95
N ARG A 148 -5.39 -5.91 22.58
CA ARG A 148 -6.45 -5.30 23.39
C ARG A 148 -6.97 -6.26 24.47
N PRO A 149 -6.88 -5.90 25.77
CA PRO A 149 -7.56 -6.64 26.82
C PRO A 149 -9.08 -6.48 26.67
N GLY A 150 -9.81 -7.57 26.42
CA GLY A 150 -11.29 -7.60 26.47
C GLY A 150 -12.04 -7.81 25.15
N ALA A 151 -11.38 -7.79 23.98
CA ALA A 151 -12.04 -8.07 22.70
C ALA A 151 -11.99 -9.59 22.40
N ARG A 152 -13.11 -10.31 22.60
CA ARG A 152 -13.23 -11.71 22.15
C ARG A 152 -13.07 -11.76 20.61
N PRO A 153 -12.21 -12.63 20.05
CA PRO A 153 -11.96 -12.72 18.61
C PRO A 153 -13.06 -13.51 17.88
N GLY A 154 -14.32 -13.25 18.23
CA GLY A 154 -15.43 -14.15 17.91
C GLY A 154 -16.18 -13.89 16.61
N ASN A 155 -16.30 -12.64 16.13
CA ASN A 155 -17.24 -12.34 15.04
C ASN A 155 -16.87 -11.13 14.15
N ALA A 156 -15.68 -10.58 14.29
CA ALA A 156 -15.33 -9.40 13.50
C ALA A 156 -14.71 -9.84 12.17
N THR A 157 -15.54 -9.80 11.12
CA THR A 157 -15.12 -9.94 9.73
C THR A 157 -14.01 -8.93 9.46
N PRO A 158 -12.84 -9.36 8.93
CA PRO A 158 -11.81 -8.42 8.53
C PRO A 158 -12.39 -7.48 7.45
N PRO A 159 -12.16 -6.15 7.53
CA PRO A 159 -12.61 -5.24 6.49
C PRO A 159 -12.02 -5.67 5.15
N GLN A 160 -12.88 -5.78 4.13
CA GLN A 160 -12.48 -6.35 2.83
C GLN A 160 -11.66 -5.34 2.02
N SER A 161 -11.72 -4.06 2.36
CA SER A 161 -10.99 -2.97 1.70
C SER A 161 -10.70 -1.82 2.68
N ALA A 162 -9.65 -1.03 2.38
CA ALA A 162 -9.27 0.17 3.15
C ALA A 162 -10.33 1.28 3.13
N GLU A 163 -11.32 1.23 2.23
CA GLU A 163 -12.43 2.19 2.15
C GLU A 163 -13.47 2.05 3.28
N GLU A 164 -13.56 0.89 3.95
CA GLU A 164 -14.53 0.69 5.05
C GLU A 164 -14.11 1.37 6.37
N LEU A 165 -12.93 2.00 6.42
CA LEU A 165 -12.40 2.69 7.61
C LEU A 165 -12.58 4.22 7.54
N SER A 166 -13.59 4.70 6.82
CA SER A 166 -14.00 6.12 6.90
C SER A 166 -14.82 6.36 8.18
N PRO A 167 -14.41 7.28 9.08
CA PRO A 167 -15.15 7.53 10.31
C PRO A 167 -16.43 8.33 10.00
N ALA A 168 -17.57 7.64 9.94
CA ALA A 168 -18.85 8.28 10.20
C ALA A 168 -18.95 8.58 11.70
N ALA A 169 -18.26 9.64 12.13
CA ALA A 169 -18.40 10.23 13.45
C ALA A 169 -18.33 11.75 13.32
N ALA A 170 -19.27 12.32 12.58
CA ALA A 170 -19.71 13.68 12.84
C ALA A 170 -20.76 13.60 13.97
N SER A 171 -20.28 13.41 15.20
CA SER A 171 -21.09 13.76 16.37
C SER A 171 -21.09 15.28 16.46
N GLU A 172 -22.25 15.86 16.19
CA GLU A 172 -22.54 17.28 16.39
C GLU A 172 -22.22 17.66 17.85
N PRO A 173 -21.50 18.78 18.10
CA PRO A 173 -21.34 19.28 19.45
C PRO A 173 -22.68 19.83 19.95
N GLY A 174 -23.18 19.23 21.03
CA GLY A 174 -24.41 19.63 21.70
C GLY A 174 -24.40 21.10 22.12
N GLN A 175 -25.52 21.78 21.86
CA GLN A 175 -25.87 23.05 22.48
C GLN A 175 -25.75 22.93 24.01
N ILE A 176 -24.89 23.76 24.59
CA ILE A 176 -24.82 24.00 26.02
C ILE A 176 -25.81 25.14 26.27
N ASP A 177 -27.02 24.83 26.74
CA ASP A 177 -27.95 25.82 27.26
C ASP A 177 -27.37 26.39 28.58
N HIS A 178 -26.89 27.62 28.51
CA HIS A 178 -26.66 28.47 29.67
C HIS A 178 -28.01 29.13 30.01
N ASP A 179 -28.65 28.69 31.10
CA ASP A 179 -29.48 29.57 31.95
C ASP A 179 -29.90 28.81 33.21
N ALA A 180 -29.04 28.88 34.24
CA ALA A 180 -29.42 28.55 35.60
C ALA A 180 -28.44 29.21 36.58
N GLU A 181 -28.73 30.46 36.95
CA GLU A 181 -28.46 31.08 38.26
C GLU A 181 -29.28 32.38 38.24
N ASN A 182 -30.21 32.64 39.16
CA ASN A 182 -29.94 32.80 40.58
C ASN A 182 -31.28 33.05 41.33
N PRO A 183 -31.60 32.38 42.44
CA PRO A 183 -32.66 32.81 43.35
C PRO A 183 -32.09 33.37 44.66
N PHE A 184 -31.14 34.30 44.62
CA PHE A 184 -30.83 35.23 45.72
C PHE A 184 -30.18 36.51 45.15
N GLY A 185 -30.97 37.58 45.07
CA GLY A 185 -30.54 38.93 44.64
C GLY A 185 -31.65 39.72 43.98
#